data_AF-A0A7Z1ADP5-F1
#
_entry.id   AF-A0A7Z1ADP5-F1
#
_cell.length_a   1.000
_cell.length_b   1.000
_cell.length_c   1.000
_cell.angle_alpha   90.00
_cell.angle_beta   90.00
_cell.angle_gamma   90.00
#
_symmetry.space_group_name_H-M   'P 1'
#
loop_
_entity.id
_entity.type
_entity.pdbx_description
1 polymer ?
#
loop_
_entity_poly.entity_id
_entity_poly.type
_entity_poly.pdbx_seq_one_letter_code
_entity_poly.pdbx_strand_id
1 'polypeptide(L)'
;MVIRQLGLPMQAVEEQFRRMAFNIIGRNQDDHVKNIAFLMDKSGGWTLSPAFDMTYSFNPDGLWTATHQMTLNGKRDSFVLDDFRACAKSASMKRGRAEAIVAEVLSTVSNWSRFAEQAGVPVPMRRQIQNALRLDLS
;
A
#
# COMPACT_ATOMS: atom_id res chain seq x y z
N MET A 1 -8.69 -5.97 14.94
CA MET A 1 -7.73 -5.12 14.21
C MET A 1 -6.82 -4.43 15.22
N VAL A 2 -5.49 -4.62 15.12
CA VAL A 2 -4.50 -4.14 16.10
C VAL A 2 -4.58 -2.64 16.36
N ILE A 3 -4.75 -1.83 15.30
CA ILE A 3 -4.91 -0.35 15.41
C ILE A 3 -5.99 0.04 16.42
N ARG A 4 -7.12 -0.67 16.44
CA ARG A 4 -8.21 -0.41 17.41
C ARG A 4 -7.87 -0.88 18.82
N GLN A 5 -7.18 -2.00 18.95
CA GLN A 5 -6.75 -2.51 20.26
C GLN A 5 -5.75 -1.55 20.92
N LEU A 6 -4.94 -0.86 20.12
CA LEU A 6 -4.03 0.18 20.56
C LEU A 6 -4.70 1.55 20.77
N GLY A 7 -6.01 1.68 20.52
CA GLY A 7 -6.77 2.92 20.75
C GLY A 7 -6.48 4.04 19.74
N LEU A 8 -5.91 3.73 18.58
CA LEU A 8 -5.55 4.74 17.58
C LEU A 8 -6.79 5.27 16.84
N PRO A 9 -6.77 6.54 16.41
CA PRO A 9 -7.92 7.17 15.79
C PRO A 9 -8.10 6.71 14.32
N MET A 10 -9.24 7.05 13.71
CA MET A 10 -9.58 6.65 12.33
C MET A 10 -8.51 7.07 11.31
N GLN A 11 -7.81 8.18 11.55
CA GLN A 11 -6.72 8.65 10.70
C GLN A 11 -5.61 7.61 10.56
N ALA A 12 -5.29 6.85 11.61
CA ALA A 12 -4.29 5.78 11.54
C ALA A 12 -4.80 4.57 10.73
N VAL A 13 -6.10 4.29 10.78
CA VAL A 13 -6.74 3.25 9.96
C VAL A 13 -6.69 3.64 8.48
N GLU A 14 -7.08 4.87 8.15
CA GLU A 14 -7.02 5.39 6.78
C GLU A 14 -5.58 5.42 6.24
N GLU A 15 -4.61 5.78 7.08
CA GLU A 15 -3.19 5.77 6.71
C GLU A 15 -2.65 4.35 6.48
N GLN A 16 -3.00 3.38 7.31
CA GLN A 16 -2.62 1.98 7.06
C GLN A 16 -3.28 1.43 5.79
N PHE A 17 -4.53 1.81 5.53
CA PHE A 17 -5.22 1.49 4.28
C PHE A 17 -4.52 2.11 3.07
N ARG A 18 -4.06 3.37 3.18
CA ARG A 18 -3.29 4.04 2.14
C ARG A 18 -1.98 3.32 1.82
N ARG A 19 -1.25 2.85 2.84
CA ARG A 19 -0.01 2.07 2.67
C ARG A 19 -0.27 0.74 1.96
N MET A 20 -1.36 0.06 2.32
CA MET A 20 -1.80 -1.14 1.62
C MET A 20 -2.13 -0.86 0.14
N ALA A 21 -2.88 0.22 -0.14
CA ALA A 21 -3.17 0.62 -1.51
C ALA A 21 -1.90 0.96 -2.31
N PHE A 22 -0.95 1.66 -1.68
CA PHE A 22 0.35 1.94 -2.27
C PHE A 22 1.11 0.66 -2.60
N ASN A 23 1.16 -0.32 -1.70
CA ASN A 23 1.87 -1.57 -1.95
C ASN A 23 1.28 -2.31 -3.16
N ILE A 24 -0.05 -2.39 -3.25
CA ILE A 24 -0.74 -3.06 -4.36
C ILE A 24 -0.54 -2.35 -5.70
N ILE A 25 -0.70 -1.02 -5.73
CA ILE A 25 -0.61 -0.20 -6.94
C ILE A 25 0.84 -0.04 -7.39
N GLY A 26 1.73 0.20 -6.43
CA GLY A 26 3.17 0.41 -6.59
C GLY A 26 4.00 -0.86 -6.78
N ARG A 27 3.38 -2.05 -6.71
CA ARG A 27 4.06 -3.36 -6.80
C ARG A 27 5.15 -3.55 -5.73
N ASN A 28 4.86 -3.14 -4.49
CA ASN A 28 5.61 -3.60 -3.32
C ASN A 28 5.04 -4.96 -2.89
N GLN A 29 5.68 -6.04 -3.32
CA GLN A 29 5.29 -7.42 -3.06
C GLN A 29 5.89 -7.98 -1.77
N ASP A 30 6.90 -7.30 -1.20
CA ASP A 30 7.48 -7.61 0.10
C ASP A 30 6.68 -6.97 1.25
N ASP A 31 5.35 -6.97 1.13
CA ASP A 31 4.43 -6.24 2.00
C ASP A 31 4.03 -7.02 3.26
N HIS A 32 5.01 -7.65 3.92
CA HIS A 32 4.75 -8.51 5.07
C HIS A 32 4.49 -7.76 6.37
N VAL A 33 3.92 -8.46 7.36
CA VAL A 33 3.52 -7.89 8.66
C VAL A 33 4.65 -7.19 9.44
N LYS A 34 5.92 -7.53 9.19
CA LYS A 34 7.07 -6.86 9.83
C LYS A 34 7.31 -5.44 9.30
N ASN A 35 6.71 -5.09 8.17
CA ASN A 35 6.73 -3.74 7.59
C ASN A 35 5.61 -2.84 8.15
N ILE A 36 4.94 -3.29 9.21
CA ILE A 36 3.94 -2.52 9.95
C ILE A 36 4.41 -2.41 11.40
N ALA A 37 4.74 -1.19 11.82
CA ALA A 37 5.17 -0.92 13.18
C ALA A 37 4.34 0.18 13.85
N PHE A 38 4.30 0.12 15.17
CA PHE A 38 3.69 1.11 16.04
C PHE A 38 4.76 1.65 16.98
N LEU A 39 4.69 2.94 17.29
CA LEU A 39 5.57 3.59 18.25
C LEU A 39 4.79 3.83 19.54
N MET A 40 5.44 3.61 20.68
CA MET A 40 4.93 3.96 21.99
C MET A 40 5.80 5.06 22.58
N ASP A 41 5.18 6.13 23.04
CA ASP A 41 5.89 7.17 23.78
C ASP A 41 6.10 6.80 25.26
N LYS A 42 6.81 7.65 26.01
CA LYS A 42 7.10 7.42 27.44
C LYS A 42 5.86 7.41 28.34
N SER A 43 4.74 7.97 27.87
CA SER A 43 3.46 7.98 28.58
C SER A 43 2.60 6.76 28.29
N GLY A 44 3.06 5.86 27.40
CA GLY A 44 2.30 4.69 26.95
C GLY A 44 1.36 4.99 25.78
N GLY A 45 1.44 6.19 25.19
CA GLY A 45 0.65 6.59 24.03
C GLY A 45 1.14 5.90 22.76
N TRP A 46 0.24 5.21 22.06
CA TRP A 46 0.55 4.51 20.82
C TRP A 46 0.26 5.36 19.58
N THR A 47 1.15 5.28 18.59
CA THR A 47 0.97 5.89 17.27
C THR A 47 1.36 4.89 16.18
N LEU A 48 0.79 5.05 14.98
CA LEU A 48 1.29 4.34 13.81
C LEU A 48 2.65 4.95 13.44
N SER A 49 3.67 4.11 13.25
CA SER A 49 4.99 4.58 12.82
C SER A 49 4.91 5.30 11.47
N PRO A 50 5.86 6.20 11.14
CA PRO A 50 6.06 6.64 9.75
C PRO A 50 6.18 5.44 8.82
N ALA A 51 5.73 5.58 7.57
CA ALA A 51 5.90 4.50 6.59
C ALA A 51 7.39 4.26 6.34
N PHE A 52 7.78 2.99 6.24
CA PHE A 52 9.13 2.56 5.92
C PHE A 52 9.06 1.36 4.97
N ASP A 53 10.18 1.06 4.32
CA ASP A 53 10.30 -0.04 3.35
C ASP A 53 9.25 0.00 2.23
N MET A 54 8.95 1.22 1.77
CA MET A 54 8.01 1.49 0.68
C MET A 54 8.74 1.45 -0.66
N THR A 55 9.16 0.26 -1.10
CA THR A 55 10.01 0.07 -2.29
C THR A 55 9.34 -0.82 -3.34
N TYR A 56 9.71 -0.63 -4.61
CA TYR A 56 9.30 -1.58 -5.66
C TYR A 56 10.04 -2.91 -5.42
N SER A 57 9.30 -4.02 -5.34
CA SER A 57 9.88 -5.33 -5.03
C SER A 57 9.35 -6.48 -5.90
N PHE A 58 8.61 -6.20 -6.97
CA PHE A 58 8.04 -7.24 -7.84
C PHE A 58 9.08 -7.91 -8.76
N ASN A 59 9.21 -9.23 -8.58
CA ASN A 59 9.97 -10.11 -9.45
C ASN A 59 9.08 -11.32 -9.82
N PRO A 60 8.58 -11.43 -11.07
CA PRO A 60 7.67 -12.51 -11.47
C PRO A 60 8.33 -13.91 -11.41
N ASP A 61 9.66 -13.98 -11.53
CA ASP A 61 10.42 -15.24 -11.43
C ASP A 61 10.87 -15.53 -9.98
N GLY A 62 10.55 -14.63 -9.04
CA GLY A 62 10.97 -14.72 -7.65
C GLY A 62 10.04 -15.59 -6.80
N LEU A 63 10.60 -16.42 -5.93
CA LEU A 63 9.82 -17.28 -5.04
C LEU A 63 8.93 -16.49 -4.06
N TRP A 64 9.41 -15.34 -3.59
CA TRP A 64 8.78 -14.58 -2.51
C TRP A 64 8.07 -13.30 -2.97
N THR A 65 8.46 -12.77 -4.13
CA THR A 65 7.99 -11.46 -4.61
C THR A 65 7.32 -11.52 -5.99
N ALA A 66 6.95 -12.71 -6.46
CA ALA A 66 6.03 -12.87 -7.58
C ALA A 66 4.58 -12.46 -7.21
N THR A 67 4.21 -12.54 -5.93
CA THR A 67 2.88 -12.19 -5.41
C THR A 67 3.00 -11.49 -4.06
N HIS A 68 1.93 -10.81 -3.62
CA HIS A 68 1.91 -10.17 -2.30
C HIS A 68 2.05 -11.19 -1.19
N GLN A 69 2.77 -10.83 -0.12
CA GLN A 69 2.90 -11.69 1.06
C GLN A 69 1.64 -11.62 1.93
N MET A 70 0.97 -10.47 1.96
CA MET A 70 -0.33 -10.28 2.60
C MET A 70 -1.48 -10.38 1.59
N THR A 71 -2.70 -10.65 2.08
CA THR A 71 -3.89 -10.73 1.22
C THR A 71 -4.77 -9.49 1.37
N LEU A 72 -5.44 -9.11 0.29
CA LEU A 72 -6.56 -8.17 0.29
C LEU A 72 -7.80 -8.93 -0.17
N ASN A 73 -8.82 -8.98 0.67
CA ASN A 73 -10.07 -9.70 0.38
C ASN A 73 -9.83 -11.16 -0.06
N GLY A 74 -8.87 -11.84 0.56
CA GLY A 74 -8.48 -13.22 0.23
C GLY A 74 -7.64 -13.38 -1.04
N LYS A 75 -7.31 -12.29 -1.75
CA LYS A 75 -6.52 -12.29 -2.98
C LYS A 75 -5.08 -11.84 -2.76
N ARG A 76 -4.19 -12.28 -3.66
CA ARG A 76 -2.78 -11.82 -3.77
C ARG A 76 -2.47 -11.20 -5.14
N ASP A 77 -3.41 -11.25 -6.07
CA ASP A 77 -3.33 -10.61 -7.38
C ASP A 77 -4.76 -10.39 -7.92
N SER A 78 -4.89 -9.79 -9.10
CA SER A 78 -6.17 -9.53 -9.77
C SER A 78 -7.13 -8.73 -8.87
N PHE A 79 -6.58 -7.72 -8.21
CA PHE A 79 -7.35 -6.82 -7.35
C PHE A 79 -8.23 -5.91 -8.18
N VAL A 80 -9.47 -5.77 -7.73
CA VAL A 80 -10.47 -4.85 -8.28
C VAL A 80 -10.86 -3.84 -7.21
N LEU A 81 -11.49 -2.72 -7.59
CA LEU A 81 -11.88 -1.68 -6.63
C LEU A 81 -12.78 -2.21 -5.49
N ASP A 82 -13.58 -3.23 -5.77
CA ASP A 82 -14.43 -3.88 -4.76
C ASP A 82 -13.65 -4.60 -3.65
N ASP A 83 -12.43 -5.08 -3.90
CA ASP A 83 -11.58 -5.67 -2.86
C ASP A 83 -11.15 -4.62 -1.84
N PHE A 84 -10.84 -3.41 -2.30
CA PHE A 84 -10.52 -2.25 -1.47
C PHE A 84 -11.74 -1.81 -0.65
N ARG A 85 -12.92 -1.76 -1.27
CA ARG A 85 -14.18 -1.42 -0.58
C ARG A 85 -14.50 -2.43 0.52
N ALA A 86 -14.34 -3.72 0.26
CA ALA A 86 -14.56 -4.78 1.24
C ALA A 86 -13.63 -4.63 2.46
N CYS A 87 -12.35 -4.34 2.23
CA CYS A 87 -11.39 -4.07 3.30
C CYS A 87 -11.73 -2.80 4.11
N ALA A 88 -12.06 -1.70 3.42
CA ALA A 88 -12.45 -0.46 4.09
C ALA A 88 -13.70 -0.65 4.97
N LYS A 89 -14.66 -1.46 4.51
CA LYS A 89 -15.86 -1.82 5.27
C LYS A 89 -15.51 -2.61 6.54
N SER A 90 -14.62 -3.59 6.46
CA SER A 90 -14.18 -4.36 7.64
C SER A 90 -13.40 -3.49 8.64
N ALA A 91 -12.71 -2.45 8.14
CA ALA A 91 -12.07 -1.42 8.95
C ALA A 91 -13.03 -0.32 9.46
N SER A 92 -14.32 -0.37 9.10
CA SER A 92 -15.37 0.63 9.37
C SER A 92 -15.02 2.06 8.93
N MET A 93 -14.30 2.19 7.82
CA MET A 93 -14.10 3.47 7.16
C MET A 93 -15.43 4.00 6.60
N LYS A 94 -15.56 5.32 6.51
CA LYS A 94 -16.75 5.95 5.92
C LYS A 94 -16.87 5.59 4.44
N ARG A 95 -18.10 5.46 3.95
CA ARG A 95 -18.41 5.24 2.53
C ARG A 95 -17.70 6.30 1.67
N GLY A 96 -17.09 5.87 0.56
CA GLY A 96 -16.36 6.75 -0.36
C GLY A 96 -14.90 7.04 0.03
N ARG A 97 -14.49 6.76 1.28
CA ARG A 97 -13.09 7.00 1.70
C ARG A 97 -12.11 6.04 1.04
N ALA A 98 -12.50 4.79 0.81
CA ALA A 98 -11.67 3.82 0.11
C ALA A 98 -11.32 4.31 -1.30
N GLU A 99 -12.34 4.72 -2.05
CA GLU A 99 -12.22 5.21 -3.41
C GLU A 99 -11.39 6.50 -3.47
N ALA A 100 -11.61 7.43 -2.54
CA ALA A 100 -10.80 8.66 -2.46
C ALA A 100 -9.31 8.33 -2.24
N ILE A 101 -8.98 7.46 -1.29
CA ILE A 101 -7.59 7.09 -1.01
C ILE A 101 -6.97 6.35 -2.19
N VAL A 102 -7.69 5.40 -2.80
CA VAL A 102 -7.21 4.66 -3.98
C VAL A 102 -6.96 5.61 -5.15
N ALA A 103 -7.86 6.57 -5.41
CA ALA A 103 -7.69 7.56 -6.47
C ALA A 103 -6.47 8.47 -6.24
N GLU A 104 -6.24 8.91 -5.00
CA GLU A 104 -5.05 9.69 -4.62
C GLU A 104 -3.76 8.88 -4.87
N VAL A 105 -3.74 7.60 -4.50
CA VAL A 105 -2.58 6.73 -4.72
C VAL A 105 -2.37 6.48 -6.21
N LEU A 106 -3.41 6.14 -6.98
CA LEU A 106 -3.34 5.97 -8.44
C LEU A 106 -2.78 7.22 -9.11
N SER A 107 -3.32 8.39 -8.78
CA SER A 107 -2.86 9.67 -9.33
C SER A 107 -1.41 9.96 -8.97
N THR A 108 -0.93 9.54 -7.81
CA THR A 108 0.46 9.76 -7.40
C THR A 108 1.39 8.77 -8.10
N VAL A 109 1.04 7.49 -8.11
CA VAL A 109 1.86 6.42 -8.68
C VAL A 109 1.92 6.49 -10.21
N SER A 110 0.89 7.02 -10.88
CA SER A 110 0.93 7.29 -12.33
C SER A 110 2.04 8.28 -12.74
N ASN A 111 2.50 9.12 -11.80
CA ASN A 111 3.61 10.04 -12.00
C ASN A 111 4.99 9.41 -11.75
N TRP A 112 5.07 8.09 -11.57
CA TRP A 112 6.33 7.36 -11.32
C TRP A 112 7.47 7.79 -12.24
N SER A 113 7.24 7.83 -13.55
CA SER A 113 8.30 8.18 -14.51
C SER A 113 8.95 9.54 -14.24
N ARG A 114 8.18 10.53 -13.76
CA ARG A 114 8.69 11.87 -13.39
C ARG A 114 9.53 11.80 -12.11
N PHE A 115 9.04 11.12 -11.08
CA PHE A 115 9.77 10.98 -9.81
C PHE A 115 11.07 10.18 -9.99
N ALA A 116 11.02 9.10 -10.77
CA ALA A 116 12.16 8.26 -11.11
C ALA A 116 13.23 9.02 -11.89
N GLU A 117 12.82 9.95 -12.78
CA GLU A 117 13.74 10.84 -13.47
C GLU A 117 14.49 11.77 -12.51
N GLN A 118 13.74 12.45 -11.64
CA GLN A 118 14.31 13.37 -10.65
C GLN A 118 15.25 12.65 -9.68
N ALA A 119 14.98 11.38 -9.37
CA ALA A 119 15.81 10.54 -8.51
C ALA A 119 17.00 9.88 -9.24
N GLY A 120 17.16 10.09 -10.56
CA GLY A 120 18.27 9.52 -11.32
C GLY A 120 18.14 8.02 -11.64
N VAL A 121 16.92 7.46 -11.59
CA VAL A 121 16.70 6.04 -11.92
C VAL A 121 16.97 5.81 -13.41
N PRO A 122 17.81 4.80 -13.76
CA PRO A 122 18.12 4.47 -15.15
C PRO A 122 16.86 4.20 -15.98
N VAL A 123 16.86 4.67 -17.23
CA VAL A 123 15.71 4.56 -18.15
C VAL A 123 15.19 3.12 -18.30
N PRO A 124 16.04 2.07 -18.43
CA PRO A 124 15.55 0.70 -18.52
C PRO A 124 14.74 0.28 -17.29
N MET A 125 15.25 0.55 -16.09
CA MET A 125 14.58 0.23 -14.82
C MET A 125 13.28 1.03 -14.65
N ARG A 126 13.30 2.33 -15.00
CA ARG A 126 12.11 3.19 -14.95
C ARG A 126 10.98 2.63 -15.80
N ARG A 127 11.26 2.23 -17.04
CA ARG A 127 10.29 1.65 -17.97
C ARG A 127 9.77 0.30 -17.49
N GLN A 128 10.67 -0.56 -17.00
CA GLN A 128 10.31 -1.85 -16.42
C GLN A 128 9.30 -1.68 -15.28
N ILE A 129 9.62 -0.81 -14.31
CA ILE A 129 8.73 -0.55 -13.17
C ILE A 129 7.41 0.06 -13.66
N GLN A 130 7.45 1.07 -14.55
CA GLN A 130 6.26 1.73 -15.08
C GLN A 130 5.25 0.74 -15.69
N ASN A 131 5.73 -0.26 -16.43
CA ASN A 131 4.90 -1.28 -17.06
C ASN A 131 4.34 -2.31 -16.06
N ALA A 132 4.96 -2.44 -14.89
CA ALA A 132 4.50 -3.36 -13.85
C ALA A 132 3.43 -2.74 -12.93
N LEU A 133 3.40 -1.42 -12.77
CA LEU A 133 2.47 -0.72 -11.88
C LEU A 133 1.00 -1.07 -12.19
N ARG A 134 0.18 -1.26 -11.15
CA ARG A 134 -1.26 -1.54 -11.31
C ARG A 134 -2.05 -0.23 -11.36
N LEU A 135 -2.01 0.43 -12.51
CA LEU A 135 -2.67 1.73 -12.72
C LEU A 135 -4.13 1.62 -13.18
N ASP A 136 -4.59 0.41 -13.49
CA ASP A 136 -5.99 0.12 -13.80
C ASP A 136 -6.53 -0.89 -12.78
N LEU A 137 -7.67 -0.53 -12.18
CA LEU A 137 -8.38 -1.31 -11.18
C LEU A 137 -9.84 -1.38 -11.62
N SER A 138 -10.09 -2.19 -12.65
CA SER A 138 -11.43 -2.50 -13.18
C SER A 138 -12.34 -3.09 -12.12
#